data_AF-A0A2N2MWG7-F1
#
_entry.id   AF-A0A2N2MWG7-F1
#
_cell.length_a   1.000
_cell.length_b   1.000
_cell.length_c   1.000
_cell.angle_alpha   90.00
_cell.angle_beta   90.00
_cell.angle_gamma   90.00
#
_symmetry.space_group_name_H-M   'P 1'
#
loop_
_entity.id
_entity.type
_entity.pdbx_description
1 polymer ?
#
loop_
_entity_poly.entity_id
_entity_poly.type
_entity_poly.pdbx_seq_one_letter_code
_entity_poly.pdbx_strand_id
1 'polypeptide(L)'
;MSNIPNPQKKYPSPVTKGIVIGLSIIFGVCLIPAIINLAINQTLFKTDFYAKVLKKTNFYDQIPVLLADTVMASGSAAFHGGILAGLDENQFNWLMTSLLPPGWIEAETEAAMSSVLDFMNFKTTSLSIVIDFQPIKDHLASQEGKLSLVSLLNNLPECTDDQLSQIMIAMQSGQGGFALCHPPSSDLFNMDTILDPVINSFTASLPSVIILPPEGQANIFYAIVKSPVFQIYRIVRGVLSFFTWICLVLGLMIFLLSVRSLHWLTGAFGIPLVFANMFASIPGAWLFFSGARDLSGWFPTTGIGTLQGLEALLVKVFLQGLQIAGQGLLIWCLGGLTIGLVLVVVWFVTKK
;
A
#
# COMPACT_ATOMS: atom_id res chain seq x y z
N MET A 1 47.54 48.46 33.46
CA MET A 1 47.26 47.61 32.28
C MET A 1 47.11 46.18 32.79
N SER A 2 45.86 45.72 32.97
CA SER A 2 45.57 44.34 33.40
C SER A 2 45.86 43.38 32.25
N ASN A 3 46.80 42.46 32.45
CA ASN A 3 46.95 41.28 31.60
C ASN A 3 45.66 40.46 31.67
N ILE A 4 44.76 40.66 30.71
CA ILE A 4 43.65 39.73 30.48
C ILE A 4 44.32 38.45 29.95
N PRO A 5 44.29 37.33 30.70
CA PRO A 5 44.87 36.09 30.20
C PRO A 5 44.14 35.73 28.91
N ASN A 6 44.92 35.68 27.82
CA ASN A 6 44.48 35.26 26.51
C ASN A 6 43.67 33.96 26.68
N PRO A 7 42.39 33.89 26.27
CA PRO A 7 41.59 32.69 26.44
C PRO A 7 42.33 31.55 25.73
N GLN A 8 43.02 30.72 26.51
CA GLN A 8 43.76 29.59 25.97
C GLN A 8 42.73 28.77 25.19
N LYS A 9 42.90 28.72 23.86
CA LYS A 9 42.17 27.81 22.99
C LYS A 9 42.39 26.41 23.58
N LYS A 10 41.45 25.93 24.39
CA LYS A 10 41.49 24.59 25.00
C LYS A 10 41.26 23.60 23.87
N TYR A 11 42.34 23.26 23.18
CA TYR A 11 42.35 22.16 22.23
C TYR A 11 41.98 20.88 22.98
N PRO A 12 41.14 20.01 22.39
CA PRO A 12 40.87 18.70 22.96
C PRO A 12 42.19 17.92 23.12
N SER A 13 42.30 17.18 24.22
CA SER A 13 43.48 16.33 24.46
C SER A 13 43.65 15.33 23.29
N PRO A 14 44.89 14.88 23.00
CA PRO A 14 45.13 13.94 21.91
C PRO A 14 44.28 12.65 22.01
N VAL A 15 43.98 12.22 23.24
CA VAL A 15 43.08 11.07 23.52
C VAL A 15 41.65 11.36 23.06
N THR A 16 41.11 12.55 23.40
CA THR A 16 39.75 12.93 22.97
C THR A 16 39.64 13.01 21.44
N LYS A 17 40.69 13.47 20.75
CA LYS A 17 40.70 13.50 19.27
C LYS A 17 40.59 12.10 18.66
N GLY A 18 41.33 11.13 19.19
CA GLY A 18 41.26 9.73 18.74
C GLY A 18 39.86 9.15 18.91
N ILE A 19 39.23 9.40 20.07
CA ILE A 19 37.86 8.95 20.36
C ILE A 19 36.85 9.56 19.38
N VAL A 20 36.93 10.87 19.12
CA VAL A 20 36.01 11.55 18.19
C VAL A 20 36.14 11.01 16.77
N ILE A 21 37.37 10.75 16.29
CA ILE A 21 37.60 10.18 14.96
C ILE A 21 37.02 8.76 14.88
N GLY A 22 37.28 7.92 15.90
CA GLY A 22 36.72 6.56 15.95
C GLY A 22 35.19 6.55 15.94
N LEU A 23 34.57 7.39 16.78
CA LEU A 23 33.11 7.54 16.83
C LEU A 23 32.54 8.07 15.50
N SER A 24 33.24 9.00 14.84
CA SER A 24 32.85 9.57 13.55
C SER A 24 32.83 8.51 12.44
N ILE A 25 33.82 7.61 12.40
CA ILE A 25 33.84 6.48 11.44
C ILE A 25 32.67 5.52 11.70
N ILE A 26 32.47 5.10 12.95
CA ILE A 26 31.37 4.21 13.33
C ILE A 26 30.02 4.86 13.00
N PHE A 27 29.89 6.16 13.31
CA PHE A 27 28.70 6.94 12.98
C PHE A 27 28.43 6.93 11.48
N GLY A 28 29.43 7.14 10.63
CA GLY A 28 29.28 7.09 9.18
C GLY A 28 28.78 5.74 8.67
N VAL A 29 29.33 4.63 9.18
CA VAL A 29 28.88 3.28 8.81
C VAL A 29 27.44 3.03 9.26
N CYS A 30 27.08 3.42 10.49
CA CYS A 30 25.71 3.28 11.01
C CYS A 30 24.70 4.18 10.30
N LEU A 31 25.15 5.32 9.76
CA LEU A 31 24.26 6.30 9.11
C LEU A 31 23.70 5.78 7.79
N ILE A 32 24.42 4.89 7.09
CA ILE A 32 23.96 4.27 5.84
C ILE A 32 22.63 3.51 6.05
N PRO A 33 22.55 2.48 6.92
CA PRO A 33 21.28 1.78 7.16
C PRO A 33 20.22 2.69 7.79
N ALA A 34 20.61 3.69 8.60
CA ALA A 34 19.66 4.64 9.17
C ALA A 34 18.96 5.52 8.13
N ILE A 35 19.70 6.02 7.11
CA ILE A 35 19.12 6.77 5.99
C ILE A 35 18.15 5.88 5.20
N ILE A 36 18.58 4.66 4.88
CA ILE A 36 17.74 3.70 4.15
C ILE A 36 16.45 3.43 4.94
N ASN A 37 16.54 3.22 6.25
CA ASN A 37 15.39 3.04 7.12
C ASN A 37 14.41 4.22 7.02
N LEU A 38 14.95 5.44 7.11
CA LEU A 38 14.16 6.66 7.11
C LEU A 38 13.42 6.83 5.78
N ALA A 39 14.12 6.63 4.65
CA ALA A 39 13.53 6.73 3.32
C ALA A 39 12.42 5.70 3.12
N ILE A 40 12.67 4.44 3.49
CA ILE A 40 11.70 3.35 3.38
C ILE A 40 10.47 3.61 4.28
N ASN A 41 10.68 4.08 5.52
CA ASN A 41 9.60 4.45 6.44
C ASN A 41 8.69 5.56 5.91
N GLN A 42 9.25 6.53 5.20
CA GLN A 42 8.49 7.65 4.67
C GLN A 42 7.79 7.35 3.33
N THR A 43 8.13 6.21 2.70
CA THR A 43 7.63 5.84 1.37
C THR A 43 6.86 4.52 1.44
N LEU A 44 7.57 3.39 1.34
CA LEU A 44 7.00 2.03 1.21
C LEU A 44 6.17 1.56 2.40
N PHE A 45 6.21 2.26 3.54
CA PHE A 45 5.43 1.90 4.73
C PHE A 45 4.38 2.93 5.11
N LYS A 46 4.04 3.86 4.21
CA LYS A 46 2.92 4.79 4.38
C LYS A 46 1.75 4.43 3.48
N THR A 47 0.54 4.42 4.04
CA THR A 47 -0.70 4.19 3.28
C THR A 47 -0.90 5.26 2.20
N ASP A 48 -0.69 6.53 2.54
CA ASP A 48 -0.82 7.66 1.60
C ASP A 48 0.05 7.52 0.35
N PHE A 49 1.18 6.81 0.46
CA PHE A 49 2.06 6.56 -0.67
C PHE A 49 1.38 5.64 -1.68
N TYR A 50 0.80 4.53 -1.23
CA TYR A 50 0.11 3.58 -2.11
C TYR A 50 -1.16 4.17 -2.68
N ALA A 51 -1.96 4.91 -1.90
CA ALA A 51 -3.13 5.65 -2.41
C ALA A 51 -2.77 6.50 -3.64
N LYS A 52 -1.67 7.27 -3.56
CA LYS A 52 -1.17 8.08 -4.69
C LYS A 52 -0.72 7.24 -5.89
N VAL A 53 -0.06 6.10 -5.65
CA VAL A 53 0.39 5.21 -6.73
C VAL A 53 -0.82 4.57 -7.42
N LEU A 54 -1.76 4.01 -6.66
CA LEU A 54 -2.98 3.36 -7.14
C LEU A 54 -3.79 4.30 -8.04
N LYS A 55 -4.02 5.54 -7.55
CA LYS A 55 -4.68 6.60 -8.32
C LYS A 55 -3.94 6.95 -9.60
N LYS A 56 -2.61 7.09 -9.55
CA LYS A 56 -1.79 7.40 -10.74
C LYS A 56 -1.81 6.28 -11.78
N THR A 57 -1.99 5.03 -11.35
CA THR A 57 -2.05 3.86 -12.24
C THR A 57 -3.45 3.56 -12.77
N ASN A 58 -4.47 4.37 -12.43
CA ASN A 58 -5.88 4.08 -12.68
C ASN A 58 -6.26 2.67 -12.19
N PHE A 59 -5.72 2.28 -11.03
CA PHE A 59 -5.93 0.95 -10.46
C PHE A 59 -7.41 0.71 -10.21
N TYR A 60 -8.07 1.70 -9.61
CA TYR A 60 -9.47 1.63 -9.21
C TYR A 60 -10.41 1.40 -10.40
N ASP A 61 -10.11 1.98 -11.57
CA ASP A 61 -10.91 1.81 -12.79
C ASP A 61 -10.75 0.43 -13.43
N GLN A 62 -9.64 -0.26 -13.14
CA GLN A 62 -9.34 -1.59 -13.69
C GLN A 62 -9.91 -2.73 -12.83
N ILE A 63 -10.26 -2.48 -11.55
CA ILE A 63 -10.78 -3.53 -10.67
C ILE A 63 -12.09 -4.16 -11.21
N PRO A 64 -13.13 -3.40 -11.62
CA PRO A 64 -14.37 -4.00 -12.11
C PRO A 64 -14.16 -4.93 -13.31
N VAL A 65 -13.30 -4.53 -14.24
CA VAL A 65 -12.93 -5.34 -15.42
C VAL A 65 -12.22 -6.62 -15.02
N LEU A 66 -11.25 -6.53 -14.11
CA LEU A 66 -10.53 -7.72 -13.62
C LEU A 66 -11.45 -8.67 -12.84
N LEU A 67 -12.40 -8.14 -12.07
CA LEU A 67 -13.40 -8.95 -11.39
C LEU A 67 -14.28 -9.68 -12.42
N ALA A 68 -14.66 -9.02 -13.51
CA ALA A 68 -15.41 -9.64 -14.61
C ALA A 68 -14.65 -10.83 -15.20
N ASP A 69 -13.39 -10.61 -15.58
CA ASP A 69 -12.52 -11.66 -16.13
C ASP A 69 -12.39 -12.84 -15.19
N THR A 70 -12.19 -12.58 -13.89
CA THR A 70 -12.02 -13.64 -12.89
C THR A 70 -13.31 -14.42 -12.67
N VAL A 71 -14.46 -13.77 -12.63
CA VAL A 71 -15.77 -14.43 -12.47
C VAL A 71 -16.05 -15.33 -13.68
N MET A 72 -15.76 -14.85 -14.90
CA MET A 72 -15.98 -15.60 -16.13
C MET A 72 -14.98 -16.74 -16.32
N ALA A 73 -13.70 -16.49 -16.07
CA ALA A 73 -12.64 -17.49 -16.23
C ALA A 73 -12.71 -18.58 -15.15
N SER A 74 -13.09 -18.24 -13.92
CA SER A 74 -13.15 -19.21 -12.83
C SER A 74 -14.35 -20.14 -12.96
N GLY A 75 -15.37 -19.78 -13.74
CA GLY A 75 -16.64 -20.52 -13.86
C GLY A 75 -17.19 -20.96 -12.51
N SER A 76 -16.90 -20.22 -11.43
CA SER A 76 -16.67 -20.86 -10.13
C SER A 76 -17.91 -20.89 -9.25
N ALA A 77 -18.01 -22.00 -8.51
CA ALA A 77 -19.07 -22.42 -7.61
C ALA A 77 -19.56 -21.39 -6.56
N ALA A 78 -18.89 -20.26 -6.36
CA ALA A 78 -19.33 -19.20 -5.45
C ALA A 78 -20.53 -18.39 -5.99
N PHE A 79 -20.70 -18.32 -7.31
CA PHE A 79 -21.83 -17.69 -7.99
C PHE A 79 -22.76 -18.70 -8.67
N HIS A 80 -22.52 -20.01 -8.47
CA HIS A 80 -23.41 -21.06 -8.97
C HIS A 80 -24.80 -20.91 -8.33
N GLY A 81 -25.75 -20.42 -9.13
CA GLY A 81 -27.12 -20.11 -8.70
C GLY A 81 -27.40 -18.63 -8.42
N GLY A 82 -26.47 -17.72 -8.67
CA GLY A 82 -26.70 -16.28 -8.53
C GLY A 82 -27.26 -15.64 -9.81
N ILE A 83 -27.98 -14.53 -9.64
CA ILE A 83 -28.40 -13.56 -10.70
C ILE A 83 -27.26 -13.20 -11.67
N LEU A 84 -26.00 -13.33 -11.22
CA LEU A 84 -24.80 -12.96 -11.95
C LEU A 84 -24.31 -14.01 -12.97
N ALA A 85 -24.84 -15.23 -12.94
CA ALA A 85 -24.37 -16.34 -13.79
C ALA A 85 -24.78 -16.22 -15.27
N GLY A 86 -25.72 -15.32 -15.59
CA GLY A 86 -26.25 -15.13 -16.95
C GLY A 86 -25.78 -13.87 -17.67
N LEU A 87 -24.93 -13.02 -17.06
CA LEU A 87 -24.49 -11.78 -17.68
C LEU A 87 -23.23 -11.99 -18.53
N ASP A 88 -23.18 -11.31 -19.68
CA ASP A 88 -21.96 -11.18 -20.49
C ASP A 88 -20.95 -10.20 -19.87
N GLU A 89 -19.72 -10.14 -20.41
CA GLU A 89 -18.62 -9.31 -19.88
C GLU A 89 -18.96 -7.82 -19.81
N ASN A 90 -19.60 -7.30 -20.85
CA ASN A 90 -19.97 -5.89 -20.91
C ASN A 90 -21.12 -5.60 -19.93
N GLN A 91 -22.08 -6.51 -19.83
CA GLN A 91 -23.20 -6.41 -18.89
C GLN A 91 -22.73 -6.48 -17.44
N PHE A 92 -21.78 -7.38 -17.13
CA PHE A 92 -21.20 -7.49 -15.79
C PHE A 92 -20.38 -6.25 -15.44
N ASN A 93 -19.55 -5.75 -16.36
CA ASN A 93 -18.77 -4.54 -16.13
C ASN A 93 -19.69 -3.34 -15.89
N TRP A 94 -20.71 -3.15 -16.74
CA TRP A 94 -21.70 -2.09 -16.57
C TRP A 94 -22.46 -2.22 -15.23
N LEU A 95 -22.86 -3.44 -14.87
CA LEU A 95 -23.52 -3.75 -13.61
C LEU A 95 -22.64 -3.36 -12.42
N MET A 96 -21.38 -3.79 -12.41
CA MET A 96 -20.44 -3.46 -11.33
C MET A 96 -20.20 -1.96 -11.25
N THR A 97 -20.06 -1.25 -12.38
CA THR A 97 -19.90 0.20 -12.34
C THR A 97 -21.15 0.96 -11.90
N SER A 98 -22.35 0.37 -12.06
CA SER A 98 -23.62 1.02 -11.74
C SER A 98 -24.15 0.69 -10.34
N LEU A 99 -23.81 -0.49 -9.81
CA LEU A 99 -24.21 -0.92 -8.46
C LEU A 99 -23.23 -0.45 -7.37
N LEU A 100 -21.96 -0.24 -7.72
CA LEU A 100 -20.95 0.19 -6.76
C LEU A 100 -21.04 1.72 -6.56
N PRO A 101 -21.16 2.20 -5.31
CA PRO A 101 -21.15 3.63 -5.03
C PRO A 101 -19.86 4.28 -5.54
N PRO A 102 -19.91 5.54 -6.02
CA PRO A 102 -18.73 6.23 -6.48
C PRO A 102 -17.70 6.36 -5.34
N GLY A 103 -16.47 5.93 -5.61
CA GLY A 103 -15.37 5.97 -4.63
C GLY A 103 -15.35 4.84 -3.60
N TRP A 104 -16.33 3.91 -3.60
CA TRP A 104 -16.32 2.77 -2.69
C TRP A 104 -15.09 1.86 -2.90
N ILE A 105 -14.76 1.57 -4.17
CA ILE A 105 -13.57 0.77 -4.51
C ILE A 105 -12.28 1.42 -3.99
N GLU A 106 -12.16 2.75 -4.13
CA GLU A 106 -11.02 3.52 -3.63
C GLU A 106 -10.92 3.39 -2.10
N ALA A 107 -12.03 3.64 -1.40
CA ALA A 107 -12.09 3.55 0.07
C ALA A 107 -11.74 2.15 0.59
N GLU A 108 -12.34 1.10 0.03
CA GLU A 108 -12.09 -0.28 0.47
C GLU A 108 -10.68 -0.76 0.14
N THR A 109 -10.16 -0.40 -1.04
CA THR A 109 -8.79 -0.76 -1.42
C THR A 109 -7.78 -0.07 -0.50
N GLU A 110 -8.00 1.20 -0.16
CA GLU A 110 -7.14 1.95 0.76
C GLU A 110 -7.23 1.42 2.20
N ALA A 111 -8.42 1.04 2.66
CA ALA A 111 -8.61 0.41 3.97
C ALA A 111 -7.93 -0.97 4.05
N ALA A 112 -8.07 -1.79 3.01
CA ALA A 112 -7.38 -3.07 2.89
C ALA A 112 -5.85 -2.89 2.88
N MET A 113 -5.34 -1.93 2.10
CA MET A 113 -3.91 -1.60 2.06
C MET A 113 -3.41 -1.12 3.42
N SER A 114 -4.18 -0.28 4.12
CA SER A 114 -3.81 0.17 5.46
C SER A 114 -3.68 -1.00 6.43
N SER A 115 -4.60 -1.97 6.37
CA SER A 115 -4.55 -3.17 7.21
C SER A 115 -3.29 -4.00 6.94
N VAL A 116 -2.93 -4.16 5.66
CA VAL A 116 -1.69 -4.83 5.23
C VAL A 116 -0.46 -4.10 5.76
N LEU A 117 -0.41 -2.78 5.60
CA LEU A 117 0.74 -1.97 6.04
C LEU A 117 0.85 -1.90 7.56
N ASP A 118 -0.25 -1.90 8.30
CA ASP A 118 -0.25 -1.94 9.75
C ASP A 118 0.30 -3.28 10.27
N PHE A 119 -0.06 -4.38 9.60
CA PHE A 119 0.53 -5.69 9.87
C PHE A 119 2.04 -5.71 9.53
N MET A 120 2.43 -5.22 8.35
CA MET A 120 3.83 -5.13 7.93
C MET A 120 4.67 -4.24 8.88
N ASN A 121 4.07 -3.17 9.41
CA ASN A 121 4.71 -2.29 10.39
C ASN A 121 4.63 -2.81 11.84
N PHE A 122 4.16 -4.04 12.06
CA PHE A 122 4.02 -4.66 13.38
C PHE A 122 3.11 -3.88 14.36
N LYS A 123 2.16 -3.08 13.85
CA LYS A 123 1.11 -2.48 14.69
C LYS A 123 0.06 -3.52 15.09
N THR A 124 -0.16 -4.51 14.24
CA THR A 124 -1.04 -5.65 14.48
C THR A 124 -0.26 -6.96 14.33
N THR A 125 -0.65 -7.98 15.10
CA THR A 125 -0.03 -9.32 15.06
C THR A 125 -0.71 -10.27 14.06
N SER A 126 -1.89 -9.89 13.58
CA SER A 126 -2.70 -10.64 12.62
C SER A 126 -3.16 -9.70 11.51
N LEU A 127 -3.16 -10.19 10.27
CA LEU A 127 -3.78 -9.49 9.16
C LEU A 127 -5.28 -9.82 9.14
N SER A 128 -6.11 -8.80 9.31
CA SER A 128 -7.55 -8.86 9.10
C SER A 128 -7.94 -7.72 8.19
N ILE A 129 -8.37 -8.04 6.97
CA ILE A 129 -8.92 -7.09 6.02
C ILE A 129 -10.43 -7.13 6.20
N VAL A 130 -11.01 -6.00 6.52
CA VAL A 130 -12.46 -5.84 6.69
C VAL A 130 -12.97 -5.13 5.45
N ILE A 131 -13.92 -5.76 4.75
CA ILE A 131 -14.60 -5.18 3.59
C ILE A 131 -16.02 -4.83 4.01
N ASP A 132 -16.38 -3.55 3.92
CA ASP A 132 -17.70 -3.06 4.29
C ASP A 132 -18.63 -2.97 3.07
N PHE A 133 -19.69 -3.77 3.07
CA PHE A 133 -20.71 -3.79 2.03
C PHE A 133 -21.92 -2.93 2.39
N GLN A 134 -21.96 -2.32 3.57
CA GLN A 134 -23.05 -1.46 3.98
C GLN A 134 -23.29 -0.30 3.00
N PRO A 135 -22.26 0.41 2.48
CA PRO A 135 -22.48 1.47 1.50
C PRO A 135 -23.11 0.97 0.20
N ILE A 136 -22.82 -0.26 -0.22
CA ILE A 136 -23.45 -0.88 -1.39
C ILE A 136 -24.92 -1.15 -1.11
N LYS A 137 -25.25 -1.71 0.07
CA LYS A 137 -26.65 -1.96 0.46
C LYS A 137 -27.47 -0.67 0.52
N ASP A 138 -26.90 0.37 1.11
CA ASP A 138 -27.55 1.66 1.25
C ASP A 138 -27.76 2.31 -0.12
N HIS A 139 -26.78 2.20 -1.03
CA HIS A 139 -26.91 2.69 -2.40
C HIS A 139 -27.96 1.92 -3.21
N LEU A 140 -28.00 0.59 -3.09
CA LEU A 140 -29.02 -0.24 -3.75
C LEU A 140 -30.43 0.06 -3.26
N ALA A 141 -30.60 0.35 -1.97
CA ALA A 141 -31.89 0.74 -1.40
C ALA A 141 -32.30 2.18 -1.76
N SER A 142 -31.34 3.02 -2.19
CA SER A 142 -31.59 4.41 -2.56
C SER A 142 -32.32 4.54 -3.90
N GLN A 143 -32.93 5.71 -4.13
CA GLN A 143 -33.61 6.02 -5.39
C GLN A 143 -32.65 5.96 -6.59
N GLU A 144 -31.38 6.35 -6.40
CA GLU A 144 -30.35 6.32 -7.43
C GLU A 144 -30.01 4.87 -7.83
N GLY A 145 -29.84 3.99 -6.85
CA GLY A 145 -29.61 2.56 -7.09
C GLY A 145 -30.78 1.90 -7.82
N LYS A 146 -32.02 2.25 -7.46
CA LYS A 146 -33.22 1.77 -8.18
C LYS A 146 -33.25 2.23 -9.63
N LEU A 147 -32.93 3.51 -9.90
CA LEU A 147 -32.86 4.04 -11.26
C LEU A 147 -31.76 3.37 -12.09
N SER A 148 -30.59 3.13 -11.50
CA SER A 148 -29.51 2.36 -12.13
C SER A 148 -29.95 0.93 -12.46
N LEU A 149 -30.69 0.27 -11.56
CA LEU A 149 -31.21 -1.08 -11.81
C LEU A 149 -32.28 -1.10 -12.91
N VAL A 150 -33.14 -0.10 -12.99
CA VAL A 150 -34.09 0.05 -14.10
C VAL A 150 -33.35 0.29 -15.42
N SER A 151 -32.31 1.11 -15.40
CA SER A 151 -31.46 1.30 -16.59
C SER A 151 -30.75 0.02 -17.02
N LEU A 152 -30.40 -0.87 -16.07
CA LEU A 152 -29.88 -2.21 -16.40
C LEU A 152 -30.94 -3.02 -17.15
N LEU A 153 -32.15 -3.09 -16.57
CA LEU A 153 -33.26 -3.86 -17.10
C LEU A 153 -33.63 -3.42 -18.52
N ASN A 154 -33.58 -2.12 -18.80
CA ASN A 154 -33.88 -1.58 -20.13
C ASN A 154 -32.84 -1.95 -21.20
N ASN A 155 -31.60 -2.28 -20.81
CA ASN A 155 -30.53 -2.68 -21.72
C ASN A 155 -30.48 -4.21 -21.95
N LEU A 156 -31.34 -4.97 -21.27
CA LEU A 156 -31.44 -6.41 -21.42
C LEU A 156 -32.44 -6.78 -22.55
N PRO A 157 -32.27 -7.96 -23.19
CA PRO A 157 -33.21 -8.44 -24.19
C PRO A 157 -34.59 -8.70 -23.58
N GLU A 158 -35.66 -8.57 -24.39
CA GLU A 158 -37.03 -8.85 -23.94
C GLU A 158 -37.16 -10.29 -23.41
N CYS A 159 -37.83 -10.44 -22.27
CA CYS A 159 -38.14 -11.74 -21.69
C CYS A 159 -39.10 -12.53 -22.57
N THR A 160 -38.85 -13.82 -22.77
CA THR A 160 -39.88 -14.74 -23.26
C THR A 160 -40.87 -15.10 -22.13
N ASP A 161 -42.10 -15.49 -22.48
CA ASP A 161 -43.11 -15.90 -21.50
C ASP A 161 -42.61 -17.05 -20.60
N ASP A 162 -41.88 -18.00 -21.18
CA ASP A 162 -41.26 -19.10 -20.46
C ASP A 162 -40.21 -18.61 -19.45
N GLN A 163 -39.37 -17.64 -19.84
CA GLN A 163 -38.38 -17.03 -18.93
C GLN A 163 -39.04 -16.26 -17.80
N LEU A 164 -40.11 -15.51 -18.09
CA LEU A 164 -40.85 -14.76 -17.08
C LEU A 164 -41.46 -15.69 -16.01
N SER A 165 -41.99 -16.84 -16.44
CA SER A 165 -42.53 -17.86 -15.53
C SER A 165 -41.45 -18.45 -14.61
N GLN A 166 -40.23 -18.69 -15.14
CA GLN A 166 -39.11 -19.20 -14.37
C GLN A 166 -38.61 -18.18 -13.34
N ILE A 167 -38.55 -16.90 -13.69
CA ILE A 167 -38.17 -15.82 -12.77
C ILE A 167 -39.17 -15.73 -11.61
N MET A 168 -40.47 -15.83 -11.91
CA MET A 168 -41.51 -15.75 -10.88
C MET A 168 -41.46 -16.95 -9.91
N ILE A 169 -41.22 -18.17 -10.42
CA ILE A 169 -41.04 -19.37 -9.59
C ILE A 169 -39.76 -19.28 -8.76
N ALA A 170 -38.67 -18.79 -9.34
CA ALA A 170 -37.40 -18.57 -8.68
C ALA A 170 -37.53 -17.57 -7.51
N MET A 171 -38.23 -16.46 -7.72
CA MET A 171 -38.52 -15.48 -6.68
C MET A 171 -39.33 -16.06 -5.51
N GLN A 172 -40.34 -16.88 -5.79
CA GLN A 172 -41.18 -17.50 -4.76
C GLN A 172 -40.45 -18.62 -4.00
N SER A 173 -39.58 -19.36 -4.68
CA SER A 173 -38.83 -20.48 -4.10
C SER A 173 -37.52 -20.06 -3.43
N GLY A 174 -37.07 -18.81 -3.63
CA GLY A 174 -35.77 -18.33 -3.18
C GLY A 174 -34.59 -19.00 -3.90
N GLN A 175 -34.85 -19.75 -4.98
CA GLN A 175 -33.82 -20.35 -5.81
C GLN A 175 -33.39 -19.34 -6.87
N GLY A 176 -32.09 -19.02 -6.93
CA GLY A 176 -31.55 -18.22 -8.02
C GLY A 176 -31.14 -19.07 -9.24
N GLY A 177 -30.56 -18.43 -10.26
CA GLY A 177 -30.04 -19.11 -11.46
C GLY A 177 -30.84 -18.91 -12.75
N PHE A 178 -31.65 -17.86 -12.83
CA PHE A 178 -32.35 -17.46 -14.07
C PHE A 178 -31.56 -16.40 -14.83
N ALA A 179 -31.73 -16.36 -16.16
CA ALA A 179 -31.17 -15.31 -17.00
C ALA A 179 -31.98 -14.01 -16.82
N LEU A 180 -31.29 -12.89 -16.60
CA LEU A 180 -31.94 -11.58 -16.50
C LEU A 180 -32.42 -11.11 -17.87
N CYS A 181 -33.64 -10.57 -17.93
CA CYS A 181 -34.26 -10.07 -19.14
C CYS A 181 -35.19 -8.88 -18.83
N HIS A 182 -35.53 -8.10 -19.87
CA HIS A 182 -36.42 -6.94 -19.79
C HIS A 182 -37.90 -7.39 -19.87
N PRO A 183 -38.72 -7.18 -18.83
CA PRO A 183 -40.16 -7.50 -18.90
C PRO A 183 -40.91 -6.59 -19.88
N PRO A 184 -41.98 -7.07 -20.55
CA PRO A 184 -42.74 -6.30 -21.53
C PRO A 184 -43.37 -5.04 -20.93
N SER A 185 -43.35 -3.96 -21.71
CA SER A 185 -43.63 -2.58 -21.26
C SER A 185 -45.05 -2.29 -20.74
N SER A 186 -46.02 -3.19 -20.98
CA SER A 186 -47.38 -3.06 -20.46
C SER A 186 -47.49 -3.16 -18.93
N ASP A 187 -46.49 -3.75 -18.27
CA ASP A 187 -46.46 -3.97 -16.82
C ASP A 187 -45.47 -3.06 -16.07
N LEU A 188 -44.84 -2.09 -16.76
CA LEU A 188 -43.88 -1.13 -16.19
C LEU A 188 -44.47 -0.24 -15.08
N PHE A 189 -45.80 -0.17 -14.95
CA PHE A 189 -46.48 0.78 -14.07
C PHE A 189 -46.33 0.49 -12.56
N ASN A 190 -45.76 -0.65 -12.16
CA ASN A 190 -45.50 -1.01 -10.76
C ASN A 190 -44.09 -1.57 -10.51
N MET A 191 -43.09 -1.10 -11.27
CA MET A 191 -41.69 -1.49 -11.08
C MET A 191 -41.24 -1.35 -9.62
N ASP A 192 -41.60 -0.28 -8.91
CA ASP A 192 -41.25 -0.10 -7.50
C ASP A 192 -41.78 -1.24 -6.59
N THR A 193 -42.98 -1.75 -6.88
CA THR A 193 -43.60 -2.83 -6.09
C THR A 193 -42.93 -4.19 -6.32
N ILE A 194 -42.28 -4.37 -7.47
CA ILE A 194 -41.57 -5.60 -7.85
C ILE A 194 -40.08 -5.50 -7.45
N LEU A 195 -39.46 -4.33 -7.61
CA LEU A 195 -38.04 -4.12 -7.31
C LEU A 195 -37.75 -4.15 -5.82
N ASP A 196 -38.61 -3.57 -4.98
CA ASP A 196 -38.39 -3.52 -3.51
C ASP A 196 -38.16 -4.90 -2.87
N PRO A 197 -39.01 -5.93 -3.09
CA PRO A 197 -38.76 -7.26 -2.53
C PRO A 197 -37.52 -7.94 -3.11
N VAL A 198 -37.15 -7.66 -4.38
CA VAL A 198 -35.93 -8.20 -5.00
C VAL A 198 -34.69 -7.56 -4.38
N ILE A 199 -34.66 -6.23 -4.23
CA ILE A 199 -33.56 -5.50 -3.59
C ILE A 199 -33.43 -5.92 -2.13
N ASN A 200 -34.54 -6.07 -1.41
CA ASN A 200 -34.52 -6.52 -0.01
C ASN A 200 -34.02 -7.97 0.11
N SER A 201 -34.42 -8.87 -0.78
CA SER A 201 -33.92 -10.25 -0.81
C SER A 201 -32.41 -10.30 -1.10
N PHE A 202 -31.95 -9.48 -2.06
CA PHE A 202 -30.54 -9.39 -2.43
C PHE A 202 -29.69 -8.78 -1.29
N THR A 203 -30.13 -7.68 -0.71
CA THR A 203 -29.42 -6.99 0.39
C THR A 203 -29.42 -7.81 1.69
N ALA A 204 -30.44 -8.65 1.92
CA ALA A 204 -30.48 -9.62 3.02
C ALA A 204 -29.50 -10.78 2.81
N SER A 205 -29.26 -11.17 1.55
CA SER A 205 -28.33 -12.25 1.20
C SER A 205 -26.86 -11.81 1.23
N LEU A 206 -26.59 -10.52 1.01
CA LEU A 206 -25.26 -9.95 1.18
C LEU A 206 -24.93 -9.77 2.67
N PRO A 207 -23.77 -10.22 3.18
CA PRO A 207 -23.32 -9.82 4.51
C PRO A 207 -23.05 -8.31 4.54
N SER A 208 -23.23 -7.65 5.70
CA SER A 208 -22.85 -6.23 5.84
C SER A 208 -21.33 -6.07 5.87
N VAL A 209 -20.61 -7.04 6.42
CA VAL A 209 -19.15 -6.99 6.56
C VAL A 209 -18.57 -8.36 6.24
N ILE A 210 -17.48 -8.39 5.47
CA ILE A 210 -16.69 -9.59 5.23
C ILE A 210 -15.30 -9.39 5.85
N ILE A 211 -14.85 -10.36 6.63
CA ILE A 211 -13.50 -10.36 7.22
C ILE A 211 -12.66 -11.40 6.46
N LEU A 212 -11.51 -10.95 5.96
CA LEU A 212 -10.51 -11.78 5.29
C LEU A 212 -9.26 -11.83 6.17
N PRO A 213 -8.83 -13.02 6.64
CA PRO A 213 -9.36 -14.36 6.34
C PRO A 213 -10.70 -14.66 7.07
N PRO A 214 -11.52 -15.59 6.56
CA PRO A 214 -12.70 -16.08 7.28
C PRO A 214 -12.32 -16.68 8.65
N GLU A 215 -13.24 -16.59 9.61
CA GLU A 215 -13.07 -17.19 10.94
C GLU A 215 -12.73 -18.69 10.82
N GLY A 216 -11.60 -19.10 11.42
CA GLY A 216 -11.08 -20.48 11.33
C GLY A 216 -10.00 -20.72 10.26
N GLN A 217 -9.77 -19.79 9.33
CA GLN A 217 -8.68 -19.86 8.33
C GLN A 217 -7.43 -19.04 8.69
N ALA A 218 -7.26 -18.69 9.96
CA ALA A 218 -6.07 -18.01 10.48
C ALA A 218 -4.74 -18.74 10.17
N ASN A 219 -4.81 -20.04 9.84
CA ASN A 219 -3.67 -20.86 9.46
C ASN A 219 -2.90 -20.33 8.24
N ILE A 220 -3.56 -19.66 7.29
CA ILE A 220 -2.89 -19.11 6.10
C ILE A 220 -1.91 -18.00 6.51
N PHE A 221 -2.33 -17.12 7.41
CA PHE A 221 -1.46 -16.06 7.93
C PHE A 221 -0.44 -16.57 8.92
N TYR A 222 -0.78 -17.59 9.72
CA TYR A 222 0.20 -18.27 10.55
C TYR A 222 1.33 -18.88 9.71
N ALA A 223 1.02 -19.46 8.55
CA ALA A 223 2.02 -19.97 7.61
C ALA A 223 2.92 -18.86 7.04
N ILE A 224 2.34 -17.70 6.67
CA ILE A 224 3.11 -16.54 6.20
C ILE A 224 4.02 -15.99 7.31
N VAL A 225 3.51 -15.83 8.54
CA VAL A 225 4.28 -15.35 9.70
C VAL A 225 5.41 -16.31 10.07
N LYS A 226 5.18 -17.61 9.95
CA LYS A 226 6.18 -18.65 10.21
C LYS A 226 7.16 -18.83 9.05
N SER A 227 6.90 -18.25 7.88
CA SER A 227 7.79 -18.35 6.73
C SER A 227 9.18 -17.77 7.06
N PRO A 228 10.27 -18.38 6.56
CA PRO A 228 11.62 -17.89 6.81
C PRO A 228 11.81 -16.46 6.28
N VAL A 229 11.14 -16.11 5.18
CA VAL A 229 11.19 -14.78 4.57
C VAL A 229 10.61 -13.72 5.51
N PHE A 230 9.44 -13.97 6.10
CA PHE A 230 8.83 -13.01 7.04
C PHE A 230 9.64 -12.87 8.33
N GLN A 231 10.26 -13.95 8.81
CA GLN A 231 11.16 -13.89 9.97
C GLN A 231 12.39 -13.03 9.69
N ILE A 232 13.02 -13.19 8.52
CA ILE A 232 14.14 -12.35 8.09
C ILE A 232 13.68 -10.89 7.97
N TYR A 233 12.54 -10.64 7.34
CA TYR A 233 11.94 -9.30 7.25
C TYR A 233 11.79 -8.65 8.63
N ARG A 234 11.21 -9.37 9.59
CA ARG A 234 11.01 -8.89 10.96
C ARG A 234 12.33 -8.56 11.66
N ILE A 235 13.34 -9.42 11.53
CA ILE A 235 14.67 -9.19 12.12
C ILE A 235 15.34 -7.98 11.46
N VAL A 236 15.39 -7.94 10.12
CA VAL A 236 15.99 -6.84 9.36
C VAL A 236 15.33 -5.53 9.76
N ARG A 237 14.00 -5.48 9.83
CA ARG A 237 13.25 -4.28 10.20
C ARG A 237 13.55 -3.81 11.62
N GLY A 238 13.59 -4.73 12.58
CA GLY A 238 13.96 -4.43 13.96
C GLY A 238 15.38 -3.90 14.08
N VAL A 239 16.35 -4.56 13.43
CA VAL A 239 17.75 -4.14 13.40
C VAL A 239 17.92 -2.78 12.72
N LEU A 240 17.22 -2.54 11.61
CA LEU A 240 17.29 -1.28 10.88
C LEU A 240 16.75 -0.09 11.69
N SER A 241 15.69 -0.31 12.48
CA SER A 241 15.17 0.68 13.43
C SER A 241 16.19 1.00 14.54
N PHE A 242 16.91 -0.01 15.03
CA PHE A 242 17.93 0.16 16.06
C PHE A 242 19.08 1.06 15.61
N PHE A 243 19.49 0.98 14.33
CA PHE A 243 20.53 1.86 13.77
C PHE A 243 20.18 3.35 13.86
N THR A 244 18.90 3.72 13.68
CA THR A 244 18.47 5.13 13.84
C THR A 244 18.74 5.64 15.26
N TRP A 245 18.48 4.81 16.28
CA TRP A 245 18.77 5.15 17.68
C TRP A 245 20.27 5.18 17.98
N ILE A 246 21.04 4.21 17.46
CA ILE A 246 22.50 4.21 17.57
C ILE A 246 23.08 5.51 17.00
N CYS A 247 22.64 5.93 15.81
CA CYS A 247 23.09 7.17 15.18
C CYS A 247 22.78 8.40 16.05
N LEU A 248 21.60 8.45 16.68
CA LEU A 248 21.23 9.54 17.58
C LEU A 248 22.18 9.58 18.79
N VAL A 249 22.42 8.45 19.45
CA VAL A 249 23.32 8.36 20.60
C VAL A 249 24.77 8.72 20.22
N LEU A 250 25.28 8.17 19.12
CA LEU A 250 26.62 8.48 18.61
C LEU A 250 26.76 9.95 18.24
N GLY A 251 25.77 10.51 17.54
CA GLY A 251 25.73 11.93 17.20
C GLY A 251 25.74 12.81 18.46
N LEU A 252 24.94 12.47 19.46
CA LEU A 252 24.92 13.18 20.74
C LEU A 252 26.26 13.08 21.47
N MET A 253 26.91 11.91 21.49
CA MET A 253 28.25 11.77 22.08
C MET A 253 29.30 12.60 21.34
N ILE A 254 29.30 12.57 20.00
CA ILE A 254 30.20 13.38 19.17
C ILE A 254 29.97 14.87 19.44
N PHE A 255 28.71 15.29 19.54
CA PHE A 255 28.33 16.66 19.83
C PHE A 255 28.87 17.10 21.20
N LEU A 256 28.61 16.34 22.28
CA LEU A 256 29.08 16.67 23.63
C LEU A 256 30.61 16.77 23.72
N LEU A 257 31.34 15.88 23.05
CA LEU A 257 32.81 15.90 23.03
C LEU A 257 33.37 17.05 22.17
N SER A 258 32.65 17.45 21.12
CA SER A 258 33.11 18.44 20.14
C SER A 258 32.52 19.84 20.35
N VAL A 259 31.59 20.03 21.28
CA VAL A 259 30.88 21.30 21.51
C VAL A 259 31.81 22.47 21.82
N ARG A 260 33.00 22.16 22.36
CA ARG A 260 34.02 23.17 22.71
C ARG A 260 34.77 23.73 21.51
N SER A 261 34.67 23.11 20.33
CA SER A 261 35.40 23.54 19.14
C SER A 261 34.54 23.36 17.89
N LEU A 262 34.09 24.48 17.33
CA LEU A 262 33.29 24.50 16.11
C LEU A 262 34.00 23.77 14.95
N HIS A 263 35.31 23.94 14.83
CA HIS A 263 36.13 23.24 13.85
C HIS A 263 36.03 21.72 14.00
N TRP A 264 36.21 21.16 15.20
CA TRP A 264 36.10 19.71 15.40
C TRP A 264 34.68 19.19 15.17
N LEU A 265 33.68 19.97 15.56
CA LEU A 265 32.27 19.62 15.38
C LEU A 265 31.91 19.49 13.89
N THR A 266 32.26 20.47 13.07
CA THR A 266 31.90 20.43 11.64
C THR A 266 32.67 19.34 10.88
N GLY A 267 33.92 19.06 11.25
CA GLY A 267 34.67 17.94 10.67
C GLY A 267 34.11 16.56 11.07
N ALA A 268 33.76 16.38 12.35
CA ALA A 268 33.29 15.11 12.89
C ALA A 268 31.89 14.71 12.37
N PHE A 269 31.04 15.68 12.03
CA PHE A 269 29.75 15.42 11.37
C PHE A 269 29.83 15.47 9.85
N GLY A 270 30.62 16.39 9.28
CA GLY A 270 30.65 16.61 7.83
C GLY A 270 31.17 15.41 7.04
N ILE A 271 32.31 14.84 7.43
CA ILE A 271 32.94 13.73 6.70
C ILE A 271 32.05 12.47 6.69
N PRO A 272 31.52 11.98 7.85
CA PRO A 272 30.63 10.82 7.86
C PRO A 272 29.36 11.04 7.05
N LEU A 273 28.84 12.27 7.07
CA LEU A 273 27.58 12.58 6.42
C LEU A 273 27.76 12.60 4.89
N VAL A 274 28.85 13.16 4.36
CA VAL A 274 29.17 13.02 2.93
C VAL A 274 29.35 11.55 2.54
N PHE A 275 30.16 10.81 3.31
CA PHE A 275 30.45 9.40 3.02
C PHE A 275 29.17 8.55 3.03
N ALA A 276 28.41 8.60 4.11
CA ALA A 276 27.22 7.77 4.27
C ALA A 276 26.14 8.07 3.22
N ASN A 277 25.93 9.35 2.86
CA ASN A 277 24.97 9.70 1.81
C ASN A 277 25.44 9.25 0.42
N MET A 278 26.75 9.25 0.15
CA MET A 278 27.29 8.73 -1.10
C MET A 278 27.03 7.22 -1.21
N PHE A 279 27.26 6.46 -0.14
CA PHE A 279 27.01 5.01 -0.13
C PHE A 279 25.52 4.65 -0.10
N ALA A 280 24.71 5.40 0.66
CA ALA A 280 23.25 5.21 0.68
C ALA A 280 22.59 5.56 -0.66
N SER A 281 23.22 6.39 -1.50
CA SER A 281 22.71 6.70 -2.84
C SER A 281 22.78 5.50 -3.80
N ILE A 282 23.70 4.55 -3.57
CA ILE A 282 23.89 3.36 -4.43
C ILE A 282 22.60 2.53 -4.55
N PRO A 283 21.99 2.04 -3.45
CA PRO A 283 20.73 1.30 -3.55
C PRO A 283 19.59 2.17 -4.10
N GLY A 284 19.57 3.48 -3.80
CA GLY A 284 18.56 4.40 -4.35
C GLY A 284 18.64 4.55 -5.87
N ALA A 285 19.86 4.71 -6.40
CA ALA A 285 20.12 4.77 -7.83
C ALA A 285 19.78 3.44 -8.50
N TRP A 286 20.17 2.32 -7.89
CA TRP A 286 19.82 1.00 -8.41
C TRP A 286 18.30 0.82 -8.51
N LEU A 287 17.54 1.13 -7.46
CA LEU A 287 16.08 1.07 -7.47
C LEU A 287 15.45 1.98 -8.53
N PHE A 288 15.99 3.18 -8.70
CA PHE A 288 15.48 4.15 -9.66
C PHE A 288 15.72 3.74 -11.13
N PHE A 289 16.94 3.29 -11.45
CA PHE A 289 17.35 2.97 -12.83
C PHE A 289 16.95 1.57 -13.28
N SER A 290 17.06 0.56 -12.41
CA SER A 290 16.64 -0.81 -12.76
C SER A 290 15.13 -0.92 -12.91
N GLY A 291 14.36 0.08 -12.47
CA GLY A 291 12.90 0.06 -12.44
C GLY A 291 12.37 -1.14 -11.69
N ALA A 292 13.17 -1.70 -10.77
CA ALA A 292 12.91 -2.95 -10.07
C ALA A 292 12.65 -4.16 -10.99
N ARG A 293 12.97 -4.08 -12.30
CA ARG A 293 12.71 -5.16 -13.27
C ARG A 293 13.44 -6.45 -12.92
N ASP A 294 14.63 -6.33 -12.33
CA ASP A 294 15.42 -7.46 -11.82
C ASP A 294 14.72 -8.20 -10.66
N LEU A 295 13.87 -7.50 -9.89
CA LEU A 295 13.14 -8.11 -8.77
C LEU A 295 11.93 -8.92 -9.25
N SER A 296 11.47 -8.74 -10.49
CA SER A 296 10.36 -9.55 -11.02
C SER A 296 10.67 -11.05 -11.04
N GLY A 297 11.96 -11.43 -11.21
CA GLY A 297 12.40 -12.83 -11.16
C GLY A 297 12.59 -13.40 -9.73
N TRP A 298 12.55 -12.55 -8.71
CA TRP A 298 12.70 -12.95 -7.30
C TRP A 298 11.38 -13.26 -6.61
N PHE A 299 10.27 -12.77 -7.15
CA PHE A 299 8.95 -13.18 -6.69
C PHE A 299 8.65 -14.53 -7.35
N PRO A 300 8.65 -15.67 -6.61
CA PRO A 300 8.10 -16.88 -7.17
C PRO A 300 6.67 -16.54 -7.60
N THR A 301 6.31 -16.92 -8.82
CA THR A 301 4.91 -16.94 -9.25
C THR A 301 4.19 -17.90 -8.30
N THR A 302 3.76 -17.40 -7.15
CA THR A 302 2.86 -18.12 -6.27
C THR A 302 1.63 -18.32 -7.11
N GLY A 303 1.44 -19.54 -7.61
CA GLY A 303 0.31 -19.90 -8.46
C GLY A 303 -0.99 -19.80 -7.66
N ILE A 304 -1.45 -18.58 -7.40
CA ILE A 304 -2.82 -18.29 -7.02
C ILE A 304 -3.57 -18.26 -8.35
N GLY A 305 -3.80 -19.47 -8.89
CA GLY A 305 -4.14 -19.75 -10.29
C GLY A 305 -5.45 -19.16 -10.82
N THR A 306 -6.04 -18.17 -10.16
CA THR A 306 -7.30 -17.52 -10.53
C THR A 306 -7.20 -16.00 -10.72
N LEU A 307 -6.05 -15.37 -10.48
CA LEU A 307 -5.90 -13.90 -10.45
C LEU A 307 -4.77 -13.36 -11.34
N GLN A 308 -4.44 -14.02 -12.46
CA GLN A 308 -3.31 -13.65 -13.33
C GLN A 308 -3.30 -12.16 -13.76
N GLY A 309 -4.47 -11.54 -13.97
CA GLY A 309 -4.56 -10.11 -14.30
C GLY A 309 -4.31 -9.18 -13.11
N LEU A 310 -4.84 -9.52 -11.93
CA LEU A 310 -4.67 -8.73 -10.71
C LEU A 310 -3.23 -8.80 -10.19
N GLU A 311 -2.59 -9.97 -10.29
CA GLU A 311 -1.18 -10.14 -9.92
C GLU A 311 -0.26 -9.25 -10.74
N ALA A 312 -0.44 -9.21 -12.07
CA ALA A 312 0.36 -8.36 -12.95
C ALA A 312 0.20 -6.87 -12.61
N LEU A 313 -1.02 -6.46 -12.26
CA LEU A 313 -1.34 -5.08 -11.93
C LEU A 313 -0.79 -4.69 -10.54
N LEU A 314 -0.91 -5.57 -9.54
CA LEU A 314 -0.27 -5.41 -8.22
C LEU A 314 1.25 -5.34 -8.31
N VAL A 315 1.86 -6.20 -9.12
CA VAL A 315 3.31 -6.18 -9.37
C VAL A 315 3.70 -4.85 -10.01
N LYS A 316 2.97 -4.37 -11.02
CA LYS A 316 3.24 -3.07 -11.65
C LYS A 316 3.15 -1.91 -10.64
N VAL A 317 2.13 -1.88 -9.80
CA VAL A 317 1.97 -0.89 -8.71
C VAL A 317 3.14 -0.95 -7.74
N PHE A 318 3.55 -2.16 -7.33
CA PHE A 318 4.66 -2.36 -6.42
C PHE A 318 6.00 -1.90 -7.01
N LEU A 319 6.30 -2.28 -8.26
CA LEU A 319 7.52 -1.88 -8.97
C LEU A 319 7.58 -0.36 -9.15
N GLN A 320 6.47 0.27 -9.53
CA GLN A 320 6.37 1.73 -9.64
C GLN A 320 6.54 2.40 -8.26
N GLY A 321 5.98 1.80 -7.21
CA GLY A 321 6.21 2.22 -5.82
C GLY A 321 7.69 2.17 -5.44
N LEU A 322 8.38 1.08 -5.80
CA LEU A 322 9.80 0.92 -5.51
C LEU A 322 10.67 1.94 -6.25
N GLN A 323 10.32 2.26 -7.49
CA GLN A 323 11.00 3.30 -8.26
C GLN A 323 10.85 4.69 -7.62
N ILE A 324 9.64 5.06 -7.19
CA ILE A 324 9.39 6.34 -6.52
C ILE A 324 10.08 6.37 -5.14
N ALA A 325 10.11 5.25 -4.42
CA ALA A 325 10.88 5.14 -3.18
C ALA A 325 12.39 5.35 -3.42
N GLY A 326 12.93 4.81 -4.51
CA GLY A 326 14.30 5.06 -4.96
C GLY A 326 14.58 6.54 -5.23
N GLN A 327 13.67 7.24 -5.91
CA GLN A 327 13.76 8.69 -6.09
C GLN A 327 13.76 9.45 -4.75
N GLY A 328 12.87 9.08 -3.84
CA GLY A 328 12.81 9.68 -2.50
C GLY A 328 14.13 9.52 -1.76
N LEU A 329 14.72 8.32 -1.78
CA LEU A 329 16.03 8.05 -1.18
C LEU A 329 17.14 8.92 -1.79
N LEU A 330 17.16 9.08 -3.13
CA LEU A 330 18.14 9.94 -3.79
C LEU A 330 18.00 11.42 -3.39
N ILE A 331 16.78 11.92 -3.25
CA ILE A 331 16.51 13.30 -2.80
C ILE A 331 17.05 13.50 -1.37
N TRP A 332 16.77 12.56 -0.47
CA TRP A 332 17.30 12.60 0.90
C TRP A 332 18.84 12.53 0.92
N CYS A 333 19.44 11.66 0.10
CA CYS A 333 20.89 11.56 -0.01
C CYS A 333 21.52 12.85 -0.54
N LEU A 334 20.89 13.52 -1.51
CA LEU A 334 21.36 14.79 -2.04
C LEU A 334 21.28 15.90 -0.98
N GLY A 335 20.17 15.99 -0.25
CA GLY A 335 20.02 16.90 0.89
C GLY A 335 21.07 16.66 1.97
N GLY A 336 21.31 15.41 2.35
CA GLY A 336 22.40 15.07 3.27
C GLY A 336 23.76 15.48 2.72
N LEU A 337 24.09 15.08 1.49
CA LEU A 337 25.39 15.37 0.87
C LEU A 337 25.70 16.87 0.83
N THR A 338 24.71 17.70 0.46
CA THR A 338 24.88 19.17 0.45
C THR A 338 25.18 19.73 1.84
N ILE A 339 24.44 19.30 2.88
CA ILE A 339 24.71 19.70 4.27
C ILE A 339 26.11 19.24 4.69
N GLY A 340 26.50 18.00 4.36
CA GLY A 340 27.80 17.44 4.66
C GLY A 340 28.94 18.25 4.01
N LEU A 341 28.80 18.61 2.74
CA LEU A 341 29.78 19.44 2.02
C LEU A 341 29.92 20.82 2.65
N VAL A 342 28.82 21.48 3.01
CA VAL A 342 28.87 22.79 3.69
C VAL A 342 29.64 22.69 5.00
N LEU A 343 29.39 21.65 5.81
CA LEU A 343 30.13 21.42 7.05
C LEU A 343 31.63 21.19 6.82
N VAL A 344 31.98 20.43 5.77
CA VAL A 344 33.38 20.21 5.39
C VAL A 344 34.05 21.51 4.93
N VAL A 345 33.36 22.35 4.16
CA VAL A 345 33.90 23.67 3.75
C VAL A 345 34.13 24.56 4.97
N VAL A 346 33.16 24.65 5.87
CA VAL A 346 33.30 25.41 7.14
C VAL A 346 34.45 24.86 7.97
N TRP A 347 34.63 23.54 8.01
CA TRP A 347 35.77 22.90 8.65
C TRP A 347 37.12 23.38 8.07
N PHE A 348 37.26 23.42 6.75
CA PHE A 348 38.48 23.93 6.11
C PHE A 348 38.73 25.43 6.38
N VAL A 349 37.67 26.25 6.36
CA VAL A 349 37.79 27.70 6.59
C VAL A 349 38.17 28.03 8.04
N THR A 350 37.60 27.31 9.00
CA THR A 350 37.85 27.51 10.45
C THR A 350 39.19 26.94 10.94
N LYS A 351 39.98 26.35 10.04
CA LYS A 351 41.32 25.83 10.35
C LYS A 351 42.35 26.95 10.59
N LYS A 352 42.03 28.19 10.17
CA LYS A 352 42.81 29.41 10.46
C LYS A 352 42.52 29.90 11.89
#